data_AF-A0A0B7HF43-F1
#
_entry.id   AF-A0A0B7HF43-F1
#
_cell.length_a   1.000
_cell.length_b   1.000
_cell.length_c   1.000
_cell.angle_alpha   90.00
_cell.angle_beta   90.00
_cell.angle_gamma   90.00
#
_symmetry.space_group_name_H-M   'P 1'
#
loop_
_entity.id
_entity.type
_entity.pdbx_description
1 polymer ?
#
loop_
_entity_poly.entity_id
_entity_poly.type
_entity_poly.pdbx_seq_one_letter_code
_entity_poly.pdbx_strand_id
1 'polypeptide(L)'
;MQVEEIYLKLAEAIFSNIEKENWKKAMLHLEVAGTSVGFKGFLDENERFDAPGGYLLAKAVLDLHKITTEGGNNQWNKAIFTLFPDGNFDMQFIWDQEWHDEIVRLSKS
;
A
#
# COMPACT_ATOMS: atom_id res chain seq x y z
N MET A 1 3.44 8.08 14.24
CA MET A 1 4.10 8.42 12.97
C MET A 1 3.25 9.44 12.26
N GLN A 2 3.89 10.37 11.56
CA GLN A 2 3.20 11.28 10.64
C GLN A 2 3.04 10.63 9.27
N VAL A 3 2.15 11.17 8.43
CA VAL A 3 1.83 10.60 7.11
C VAL A 3 3.06 10.62 6.20
N GLU A 4 3.86 11.69 6.28
CA GLU A 4 5.09 11.90 5.53
C GLU A 4 6.14 10.83 5.85
N GLU A 5 6.28 10.45 7.13
CA GLU A 5 7.19 9.39 7.57
C GLU A 5 6.78 8.03 7.01
N ILE A 6 5.47 7.80 6.83
CA ILE A 6 4.96 6.56 6.24
C ILE A 6 5.27 6.52 4.75
N TYR A 7 5.06 7.62 4.02
CA TYR A 7 5.38 7.70 2.59
C TYR A 7 6.87 7.52 2.33
N LEU A 8 7.73 8.12 3.15
CA LEU A 8 9.18 7.90 3.06
C LEU A 8 9.54 6.43 3.27
N LYS A 9 8.98 5.77 4.29
CA LYS A 9 9.20 4.33 4.53
C LYS A 9 8.75 3.46 3.35
N LEU A 10 7.60 3.77 2.74
CA LEU A 10 7.12 3.03 1.56
C LEU A 10 8.07 3.21 0.38
N ALA A 11 8.52 4.44 0.12
CA ALA A 11 9.46 4.76 -0.95
C ALA A 11 10.81 4.02 -0.76
N GLU A 12 11.41 4.11 0.43
CA GLU A 12 12.66 3.42 0.77
C GLU A 12 12.54 1.90 0.62
N ALA A 13 11.42 1.34 1.06
CA ALA A 13 11.17 -0.09 0.97
C ALA A 13 11.06 -0.56 -0.48
N ILE A 14 10.34 0.17 -1.34
CA ILE A 14 10.26 -0.14 -2.78
C ILE A 14 11.62 -0.01 -3.43
N PHE A 15 12.31 1.12 -3.22
CA PHE A 15 13.60 1.40 -3.86
C PHE A 15 14.65 0.33 -3.52
N SER A 16 14.65 -0.16 -2.28
CA SER A 16 15.58 -1.20 -1.83
C SER A 16 15.28 -2.60 -2.39
N ASN A 17 14.09 -2.83 -2.95
CA ASN A 17 13.66 -4.14 -3.48
C ASN A 17 13.62 -4.19 -5.02
N ILE A 18 13.89 -3.07 -5.71
CA ILE A 18 13.93 -3.05 -7.18
C ILE A 18 15.37 -3.25 -7.64
N GLU A 19 15.65 -4.41 -8.22
CA GLU A 19 16.95 -4.71 -8.84
C GLU A 19 17.06 -4.23 -10.29
N LYS A 20 15.92 -4.02 -10.96
CA LYS A 20 15.86 -3.64 -12.36
C LYS A 20 16.34 -2.19 -12.55
N GLU A 21 17.26 -1.98 -13.48
CA GLU A 21 17.65 -0.64 -13.91
C GLU A 21 16.62 -0.06 -14.90
N ASN A 22 16.45 1.27 -14.92
CA ASN A 22 15.59 2.01 -15.87
C ASN A 22 14.07 1.74 -15.80
N TRP A 23 13.55 1.33 -14.65
CA TRP A 23 12.10 1.31 -14.42
C TRP A 23 11.52 2.74 -14.52
N LYS A 24 10.27 2.89 -14.96
CA LYS A 24 9.61 4.20 -15.13
C LYS A 24 8.68 4.55 -13.98
N LYS A 25 8.04 3.53 -13.40
CA LYS A 25 7.26 3.65 -12.17
C LYS A 25 7.18 2.31 -11.45
N ALA A 26 7.12 2.37 -10.13
CA ALA A 26 6.93 1.22 -9.26
C ALA A 26 5.68 1.43 -8.43
N MET A 27 4.80 0.44 -8.40
CA MET A 27 3.52 0.50 -7.73
C MET A 27 3.45 -0.57 -6.65
N LEU A 28 3.14 -0.14 -5.43
CA LEU A 28 2.86 -1.02 -4.31
C LEU A 28 1.37 -0.96 -4.02
N HIS A 29 0.68 -2.06 -4.32
CA HIS A 29 -0.73 -2.24 -4.04
C HIS A 29 -0.86 -2.78 -2.63
N LEU A 30 -1.64 -2.06 -1.82
CA LEU A 30 -1.88 -2.31 -0.42
C LEU A 30 -3.32 -2.75 -0.23
N GLU A 31 -3.55 -3.81 0.54
CA GLU A 31 -4.89 -4.31 0.87
C GLU A 31 -5.02 -4.39 2.39
N VAL A 32 -5.92 -3.61 2.99
CA VAL A 32 -6.14 -3.59 4.44
C VAL A 32 -7.35 -4.45 4.79
N ALA A 33 -7.15 -5.41 5.69
CA ALA A 33 -8.20 -6.27 6.22
C ALA A 33 -8.02 -6.43 7.73
N GLY A 34 -8.78 -5.66 8.52
CA GLY A 34 -8.65 -5.63 9.97
C GLY A 34 -7.25 -5.17 10.41
N THR A 35 -6.48 -6.05 11.05
CA THR A 35 -5.11 -5.79 11.51
C THR A 35 -4.04 -6.34 10.56
N SER A 36 -4.44 -6.77 9.36
CA SER A 36 -3.55 -7.36 8.37
C SER A 36 -3.44 -6.48 7.13
N VAL A 37 -2.26 -6.52 6.50
CA VAL A 37 -1.97 -5.78 5.28
C VAL A 37 -1.38 -6.74 4.25
N GLY A 38 -2.01 -6.80 3.08
CA GLY A 38 -1.49 -7.45 1.89
C GLY A 38 -0.67 -6.47 1.05
N PHE A 39 0.42 -6.97 0.45
CA PHE A 39 1.33 -6.19 -0.39
C PHE A 39 1.48 -6.89 -1.76
N LYS A 40 1.35 -6.15 -2.86
CA LYS A 40 1.65 -6.63 -4.21
C LYS A 40 2.43 -5.57 -4.98
N GLY A 41 3.57 -5.94 -5.53
CA GLY A 41 4.48 -5.03 -6.24
C GLY A 41 4.37 -5.18 -7.75
N PHE A 42 4.34 -4.05 -8.46
CA PHE A 42 4.35 -3.98 -9.92
C PHE A 42 5.32 -2.91 -10.43
N LEU A 43 6.13 -3.25 -11.42
CA LEU A 43 6.94 -2.33 -12.22
C LEU A 43 6.27 -2.13 -13.58
N ASP A 44 6.34 -0.90 -14.09
CA ASP A 44 5.91 -0.57 -15.45
C ASP A 44 4.53 -1.14 -15.81
N GLU A 45 3.60 -1.09 -14.84
CA GLU A 45 2.21 -1.57 -14.89
C GLU A 45 1.97 -3.07 -14.76
N ASN A 46 2.85 -3.93 -15.30
CA ASN A 46 2.51 -5.35 -15.47
C ASN A 46 3.56 -6.32 -14.90
N GLU A 47 4.79 -5.86 -14.68
CA GLU A 47 5.87 -6.74 -14.23
C GLU A 47 5.81 -6.88 -12.71
N ARG A 48 5.51 -8.06 -12.20
CA ARG A 48 5.53 -8.29 -10.75
C ARG A 48 6.95 -8.32 -10.22
N PHE A 49 7.15 -7.68 -9.08
CA PHE A 49 8.37 -7.81 -8.28
C PHE A 49 8.01 -8.29 -6.87
N ASP A 50 9.01 -8.76 -6.14
CA ASP A 50 8.80 -9.16 -4.75
C ASP A 50 8.50 -7.91 -3.91
N ALA A 51 7.26 -7.79 -3.46
CA ALA A 51 6.80 -6.60 -2.80
C ALA A 51 7.51 -6.46 -1.44
N PRO A 52 8.02 -5.28 -1.08
CA PRO A 52 8.50 -5.07 0.28
C PRO A 52 7.36 -5.35 1.26
N GLY A 53 7.65 -6.15 2.28
CA GLY A 53 6.69 -6.54 3.30
C GLY A 53 7.30 -6.47 4.70
N GLY A 54 6.72 -7.24 5.62
CA GLY A 54 7.20 -7.36 6.99
C GLY A 54 6.45 -6.49 7.99
N TYR A 55 6.67 -6.81 9.27
CA TYR A 55 5.88 -6.28 10.38
C TYR A 55 5.88 -4.75 10.48
N LEU A 56 7.05 -4.13 10.30
CA LEU A 56 7.17 -2.67 10.41
C LEU A 56 6.44 -1.93 9.29
N LEU A 57 6.46 -2.48 8.06
CA LEU A 57 5.76 -1.89 6.93
C LEU A 57 4.25 -2.08 7.04
N ALA A 58 3.81 -3.27 7.45
CA ALA A 58 2.40 -3.53 7.77
C ALA A 58 1.88 -2.57 8.84
N LYS A 59 2.63 -2.37 9.93
CA LYS A 59 2.28 -1.41 10.98
C LYS A 59 2.20 0.01 10.46
N ALA A 60 3.14 0.45 9.63
CA ALA A 60 3.12 1.77 9.01
C ALA A 60 1.86 1.99 8.15
N VAL A 61 1.45 0.99 7.37
CA VAL A 61 0.23 1.06 6.55
C VAL A 61 -1.03 1.07 7.40
N LEU A 62 -1.08 0.31 8.51
CA LEU A 62 -2.21 0.38 9.45
C LEU A 62 -2.30 1.74 10.15
N ASP A 63 -1.16 2.33 10.53
CA ASP A 63 -1.13 3.68 11.08
C ASP A 63 -1.63 4.70 10.05
N LEU A 64 -1.25 4.56 8.76
CA LEU A 64 -1.78 5.40 7.68
C LEU A 64 -3.29 5.25 7.54
N HIS A 65 -3.78 4.01 7.53
CA HIS A 65 -5.21 3.71 7.45
C HIS A 65 -5.96 4.39 8.60
N LYS A 66 -5.48 4.24 9.83
CA LYS A 66 -6.06 4.89 11.00
C LYS A 66 -6.10 6.41 10.87
N ILE A 67 -4.98 7.04 10.47
CA ILE A 67 -4.90 8.51 10.34
C ILE A 67 -5.85 9.02 9.26
N THR A 68 -5.92 8.34 8.11
CA THR A 68 -6.69 8.81 6.93
C THR A 68 -8.18 8.48 6.99
N THR A 69 -8.58 7.52 7.83
CA THR A 69 -9.98 7.15 8.05
C THR A 69 -10.56 7.73 9.34
N GLU A 70 -9.74 8.41 10.15
CA GLU A 70 -10.19 9.07 11.38
C GLU A 70 -11.32 10.08 11.09
N GLY A 71 -12.35 10.05 11.93
CA GLY A 71 -13.56 10.88 11.77
C GLY A 71 -14.52 10.41 10.67
N GLY A 72 -14.26 9.26 10.01
CA GLY A 72 -15.12 8.72 8.96
C GLY A 72 -14.96 9.41 7.59
N ASN A 73 -13.89 10.20 7.42
CA ASN A 73 -13.63 10.96 6.20
C ASN A 73 -13.25 10.08 5.00
N ASN A 74 -12.77 8.86 5.25
CA ASN A 74 -12.41 7.89 4.24
C ASN A 74 -12.65 6.47 4.79
N GLN A 75 -12.88 5.51 3.92
CA GLN A 75 -13.12 4.10 4.29
C GLN A 75 -12.29 3.13 3.45
N TRP A 76 -11.29 3.61 2.72
CA TRP A 76 -10.50 2.78 1.81
C TRP A 76 -10.03 1.47 2.44
N ASN A 77 -10.07 0.41 1.63
CA ASN A 77 -9.55 -0.91 1.99
C ASN A 77 -8.47 -1.38 1.01
N LYS A 78 -8.23 -0.61 -0.06
CA LYS A 78 -7.11 -0.74 -0.97
C LYS A 78 -6.41 0.61 -1.17
N ALA A 79 -5.11 0.58 -1.36
CA ALA A 79 -4.35 1.76 -1.76
C ALA A 79 -3.28 1.40 -2.78
N ILE A 80 -2.94 2.35 -3.65
CA ILE A 80 -1.84 2.20 -4.61
C ILE A 80 -0.85 3.32 -4.35
N PHE A 81 0.33 2.96 -3.88
CA PHE A 81 1.46 3.87 -3.76
C PHE A 81 2.32 3.74 -5.02
N THR A 82 2.45 4.81 -5.78
CA THR A 82 3.29 4.85 -6.99
C THR A 82 4.53 5.68 -6.73
N LEU A 83 5.70 5.09 -6.87
CA LEU A 83 6.99 5.77 -6.84
C LEU A 83 7.51 5.97 -8.26
N PHE A 84 8.16 7.09 -8.52
CA PHE A 84 8.87 7.41 -9.76
C PHE A 84 10.40 7.46 -9.50
N PRO A 85 11.25 7.23 -10.52
CA PRO A 85 12.72 7.18 -10.34
C PRO A 85 13.33 8.50 -9.86
N ASP A 86 12.66 9.62 -10.09
CA ASP A 86 13.06 10.95 -9.65
C ASP A 86 12.69 11.24 -8.17
N GLY A 87 12.07 10.28 -7.48
CA GLY A 87 11.63 10.39 -6.11
C GLY A 87 10.24 11.01 -5.95
N ASN A 88 9.59 11.43 -7.03
CA ASN A 88 8.18 11.81 -6.97
C ASN A 88 7.32 10.58 -6.66
N PHE A 89 6.18 10.80 -6.02
CA PHE A 89 5.24 9.73 -5.73
C PHE A 89 3.78 10.20 -5.85
N ASP A 90 2.89 9.22 -6.00
CA ASP A 90 1.44 9.39 -5.94
C ASP A 90 0.84 8.36 -4.96
N MET A 91 -0.28 8.72 -4.33
CA MET A 91 -1.01 7.86 -3.41
C MET A 91 -2.50 7.88 -3.73
N GLN A 92 -3.05 6.71 -4.05
CA GLN A 92 -4.45 6.55 -4.39
C GLN A 92 -5.15 5.68 -3.34
N PHE A 93 -6.20 6.20 -2.72
CA PHE A 93 -7.05 5.47 -1.78
C PHE A 93 -8.31 4.98 -2.47
N ILE A 94 -8.60 3.69 -2.33
CA ILE A 94 -9.64 3.00 -3.07
C ILE A 94 -10.54 2.26 -2.08
N TRP A 95 -11.85 2.48 -2.22
CA TRP A 95 -12.86 1.64 -1.60
C TRP A 95 -13.31 0.55 -2.57
N ASP A 96 -13.04 -0.69 -2.23
CA ASP A 96 -13.50 -1.86 -2.97
C ASP A 96 -14.59 -2.58 -2.18
N GLN A 97 -15.85 -2.36 -2.56
CA GLN A 97 -17.00 -2.93 -1.85
C GLN A 97 -17.02 -4.46 -1.92
N GLU A 98 -16.69 -5.06 -3.07
CA GLU A 98 -16.69 -6.52 -3.23
C GLU A 98 -15.67 -7.17 -2.29
N TRP A 99 -14.49 -6.56 -2.16
CA TRP A 99 -13.49 -7.02 -1.20
C TRP A 99 -13.96 -6.88 0.25
N HIS A 100 -14.61 -5.77 0.59
CA HIS A 100 -15.17 -5.59 1.93
C HIS A 100 -16.20 -6.68 2.26
N ASP A 101 -17.13 -6.93 1.34
CA ASP A 101 -18.19 -7.92 1.51
C ASP A 101 -17.62 -9.34 1.68
N GLU A 102 -16.57 -9.69 0.94
CA GLU A 102 -15.88 -10.98 1.07
C GLU A 102 -15.17 -11.12 2.43
N ILE A 103 -14.48 -10.08 2.92
CA ILE A 103 -13.89 -10.09 4.27
C ILE A 103 -14.97 -10.26 5.34
N VAL A 104 -16.10 -9.55 5.21
CA VAL A 104 -17.23 -9.69 6.15
C VAL A 104 -17.77 -11.12 6.11
N ARG A 105 -17.92 -11.71 4.93
CA ARG A 105 -18.36 -13.11 4.77
C ARG A 105 -17.40 -14.09 5.43
N LEU A 106 -16.09 -13.97 5.17
CA LEU A 106 -15.06 -14.85 5.74
C LEU A 106 -14.96 -14.72 7.27
N SER A 107 -15.20 -13.52 7.82
CA SER A 107 -15.14 -13.27 9.27
C SER A 107 -16.31 -13.87 10.06
N LYS A 108 -17.40 -14.26 9.38
CA LYS A 108 -18.60 -14.85 9.98
C LYS A 108 -18.65 -16.38 9.88
N SER A 109 -17.70 -16.99 9.17
CA SER A 109 -17.56 -18.45 9.03
C SER A 109 -16.67 -19.05 10.10
#